data_AF-A0A2A9FUC8-F1
#
_entry.id   AF-A0A2A9FUC8-F1
#
_cell.length_a   1.000
_cell.length_b   1.000
_cell.length_c   1.000
_cell.angle_alpha   90.00
_cell.angle_beta   90.00
_cell.angle_gamma   90.00
#
_symmetry.space_group_name_H-M   'P 1'
#
loop_
_entity.id
_entity.type
_entity.pdbx_description
1 polymer ?
#
loop_
_entity_poly.entity_id
_entity_poly.type
_entity_poly.pdbx_seq_one_letter_code
_entity_poly.pdbx_strand_id
1 'polypeptide(L)'
;MNRFKKEEARAYQKAREGLSEAEIRRVNEEDARNQQISQLARTLHFELFPEESDNQLDSISDAADRRRGINPMSAEYTAKVNARREKLGVSPLGLNGMPTTNDSWDVAFREARKRVAGLETI
;
A
#
# COMPACT_ATOMS: atom_id res chain seq x y z
N MET A 1 -24.66 -4.47 12.58
CA MET A 1 -23.54 -4.97 11.77
C MET A 1 -23.87 -4.77 10.30
N ASN A 2 -22.98 -4.17 9.49
CA ASN A 2 -23.24 -3.94 8.05
C ASN A 2 -22.94 -5.21 7.23
N ARG A 3 -23.34 -5.23 5.94
CA ARG A 3 -23.15 -6.39 5.05
C ARG A 3 -21.68 -6.79 4.94
N PHE A 4 -20.77 -5.83 4.82
CA PHE A 4 -19.33 -6.08 4.70
C PHE A 4 -18.78 -6.84 5.92
N LYS A 5 -19.04 -6.35 7.13
CA LYS A 5 -18.62 -7.02 8.38
C LYS A 5 -19.22 -8.42 8.52
N LYS A 6 -20.42 -8.64 7.98
CA LYS A 6 -21.05 -9.97 7.94
C LYS A 6 -20.31 -10.94 7.03
N GLU A 7 -19.87 -10.48 5.87
CA GLU A 7 -19.07 -11.30 4.95
C GLU A 7 -17.67 -11.57 5.51
N GLU A 8 -17.01 -10.59 6.13
CA GLU A 8 -15.73 -10.83 6.84
C GLU A 8 -15.86 -11.87 7.94
N ALA A 9 -16.89 -11.76 8.80
CA ALA A 9 -17.12 -12.72 9.87
C ALA A 9 -17.39 -14.14 9.34
N ARG A 10 -18.12 -14.25 8.22
CA ARG A 10 -18.37 -15.53 7.54
C ARG A 10 -17.08 -16.13 6.98
N ALA A 11 -16.27 -15.33 6.29
CA ALA A 11 -14.99 -15.78 5.76
C ALA A 11 -14.04 -16.22 6.90
N TYR A 12 -13.99 -15.45 8.00
CA TYR A 12 -13.21 -15.77 9.18
C TYR A 12 -13.62 -17.11 9.79
N GLN A 13 -14.93 -17.35 9.96
CA GLN A 13 -15.47 -18.61 10.47
C GLN A 13 -15.16 -19.78 9.54
N LYS A 14 -15.40 -19.61 8.23
CA LYS A 14 -15.14 -20.64 7.22
C LYS A 14 -13.67 -21.04 7.17
N ALA A 15 -12.74 -20.10 7.33
CA ALA A 15 -11.30 -20.38 7.35
C ALA A 15 -10.85 -21.21 8.56
N ARG A 16 -11.68 -21.32 9.61
CA ARG A 16 -11.38 -22.00 10.88
C ARG A 16 -12.24 -23.23 11.10
N GLU A 17 -13.19 -23.48 10.22
CA GLU A 17 -14.10 -24.61 10.30
C GLU A 17 -13.33 -25.93 10.13
N GLY A 18 -13.47 -26.85 11.08
CA GLY A 18 -12.81 -28.16 11.05
C GLY A 18 -11.33 -28.17 11.45
N LEU A 19 -10.74 -27.03 11.80
CA LEU A 19 -9.37 -26.95 12.32
C LEU A 19 -9.31 -27.28 13.81
N SER A 20 -8.20 -27.89 14.24
CA SER A 20 -7.89 -28.05 15.65
C SER A 20 -7.56 -26.72 16.32
N GLU A 21 -7.62 -26.67 17.65
CA GLU A 21 -7.25 -25.45 18.40
C GLU A 21 -5.82 -24.98 18.10
N ALA A 22 -4.88 -25.91 17.91
CA ALA A 22 -3.50 -25.58 17.58
C ALA A 22 -3.36 -24.97 16.18
N GLU A 23 -4.13 -25.48 15.20
CA GLU A 23 -4.16 -24.93 13.84
C GLU A 23 -4.82 -23.55 13.83
N ILE A 24 -5.94 -23.37 14.54
CA ILE A 24 -6.61 -22.07 14.68
C ILE A 24 -5.65 -21.04 15.29
N ARG A 25 -4.86 -21.41 16.30
CA ARG A 25 -3.85 -20.52 16.89
C ARG A 25 -2.81 -20.08 15.86
N ARG A 26 -2.25 -21.01 15.10
CA ARG A 26 -1.27 -20.71 14.03
C ARG A 26 -1.86 -19.78 12.97
N VAL A 27 -3.08 -20.05 12.52
CA VAL A 27 -3.78 -19.20 11.55
C VAL A 27 -3.99 -17.79 12.11
N ASN A 28 -4.39 -17.66 13.38
CA ASN A 28 -4.57 -16.36 14.02
C ASN A 28 -3.25 -15.59 14.15
N GLU A 29 -2.14 -16.27 14.49
CA GLU A 29 -0.81 -15.66 14.57
C GLU A 29 -0.32 -15.19 13.20
N GLU A 30 -0.55 -15.98 12.15
CA GLU A 30 -0.23 -15.60 10.78
C GLU A 30 -1.07 -14.42 10.30
N ASP A 31 -2.39 -14.43 10.55
CA ASP A 31 -3.28 -13.32 10.24
C ASP A 31 -2.85 -12.03 10.95
N ALA A 32 -2.50 -12.11 12.25
CA ALA A 32 -2.01 -10.97 13.02
C ALA A 32 -0.70 -10.41 12.43
N ARG A 33 0.23 -11.28 12.05
CA ARG A 33 1.49 -10.89 11.41
C ARG A 33 1.26 -10.23 10.05
N ASN A 34 0.39 -10.80 9.22
CA ASN A 34 0.02 -10.24 7.93
C ASN A 34 -0.67 -8.87 8.08
N GLN A 35 -1.50 -8.70 9.12
CA GLN A 35 -2.11 -7.42 9.45
C GLN A 35 -1.06 -6.38 9.85
N GLN A 36 -0.09 -6.75 10.71
CA GLN A 36 1.02 -5.87 11.10
C GLN A 36 1.87 -5.45 9.89
N ILE A 37 2.24 -6.39 9.03
CA ILE A 37 2.97 -6.11 7.78
C ILE A 37 2.18 -5.14 6.91
N SER A 38 0.88 -5.40 6.72
CA SER A 38 0.02 -4.57 5.88
C SER A 38 -0.14 -3.16 6.41
N GLN A 39 -0.26 -2.99 7.73
CA GLN A 39 -0.33 -1.68 8.37
C GLN A 39 0.97 -0.90 8.18
N LEU A 40 2.11 -1.53 8.46
CA LEU A 40 3.42 -0.91 8.30
C LEU A 40 3.71 -0.56 6.83
N ALA A 41 3.33 -1.43 5.89
CA ALA A 41 3.49 -1.19 4.46
C ALA A 41 2.74 0.07 4.02
N ARG A 42 1.51 0.30 4.53
CA ARG A 42 0.77 1.54 4.25
C ARG A 42 1.52 2.76 4.73
N THR A 43 1.98 2.75 5.98
CA THR A 43 2.75 3.87 6.55
C THR A 43 4.01 4.16 5.72
N LEU A 44 4.79 3.12 5.40
CA LEU A 44 6.00 3.27 4.59
C LEU A 44 5.70 3.76 3.17
N HIS A 45 4.59 3.31 2.57
CA HIS A 45 4.19 3.77 1.24
C HIS A 45 3.88 5.27 1.24
N PHE A 46 3.10 5.75 2.21
CA PHE A 46 2.85 7.19 2.38
C PHE A 46 4.11 8.01 2.64
N GLU A 47 5.06 7.49 3.43
CA GLU A 47 6.31 8.19 3.74
C GLU A 47 7.29 8.25 2.55
N LEU A 48 7.40 7.15 1.80
CA LEU A 48 8.36 7.02 0.69
C LEU A 48 7.82 7.61 -0.62
N PHE A 49 6.51 7.53 -0.83
CA PHE A 49 5.82 7.94 -2.05
C PHE A 49 4.63 8.88 -1.77
N PRO A 50 4.83 9.99 -1.04
CA PRO A 50 3.75 10.91 -0.67
C PRO A 50 3.00 11.47 -1.90
N GLU A 51 3.69 11.59 -3.04
CA GLU A 51 3.13 12.08 -4.30
C GLU A 51 1.94 11.25 -4.80
N GLU A 52 1.87 9.96 -4.45
CA GLU A 52 0.84 9.06 -4.99
C GLU A 52 -0.54 9.33 -4.35
N SER A 53 -0.57 10.16 -3.30
CA SER A 53 -1.80 10.59 -2.62
C SER A 53 -2.19 12.04 -2.92
N ASP A 54 -1.36 12.79 -3.67
CA ASP A 54 -1.64 14.21 -3.98
C ASP A 54 -2.98 14.37 -4.70
N ASN A 55 -3.35 13.40 -5.54
CA ASN A 55 -4.61 13.41 -6.29
C ASN A 55 -5.87 13.34 -5.42
N GLN A 56 -5.76 12.92 -4.15
CA GLN A 56 -6.90 12.83 -3.23
C GLN A 56 -7.41 14.22 -2.83
N LEU A 57 -6.56 15.23 -2.93
CA LEU A 57 -6.86 16.63 -2.63
C LEU A 57 -6.82 17.50 -3.89
N ASP A 58 -6.85 16.90 -5.08
CA ASP A 58 -6.93 17.62 -6.34
C ASP A 58 -8.16 18.53 -6.36
N SER A 59 -7.98 19.74 -6.88
CA SER A 59 -9.13 20.55 -7.28
C SER A 59 -9.86 19.89 -8.47
N ILE A 60 -11.07 20.37 -8.79
CA ILE A 60 -11.78 19.92 -10.00
C ILE A 60 -10.93 20.15 -11.26
N SER A 61 -10.14 21.23 -11.28
CA SER A 61 -9.24 21.57 -12.38
C SER A 61 -8.09 20.57 -12.49
N ASP A 62 -7.38 20.32 -11.39
CA ASP A 62 -6.24 19.39 -11.37
C ASP A 62 -6.68 17.98 -11.78
N ALA A 63 -7.81 17.52 -11.25
CA ALA A 63 -8.40 16.24 -11.63
C ALA A 63 -8.78 16.20 -13.13
N ALA A 64 -9.20 17.33 -13.72
CA ALA A 64 -9.48 17.42 -15.15
C ALA A 64 -8.22 17.38 -16.00
N ASP A 65 -7.14 18.03 -15.57
CA ASP A 65 -5.85 18.01 -16.24
C ASP A 65 -5.25 16.61 -16.23
N ARG A 66 -5.28 15.91 -15.09
CA ARG A 66 -4.84 14.50 -15.01
C ARG A 66 -5.60 13.59 -15.97
N ARG A 67 -6.93 13.76 -16.10
CA ARG A 67 -7.76 13.01 -17.05
C ARG A 67 -7.37 13.26 -18.51
N ARG A 68 -6.79 14.43 -18.81
CA ARG A 68 -6.26 14.80 -20.13
C ARG A 68 -4.81 14.37 -20.33
N GLY A 69 -4.19 13.69 -19.36
CA GLY A 69 -2.78 13.31 -19.43
C GLY A 69 -1.82 14.44 -19.07
N ILE A 70 -2.31 15.50 -18.42
CA ILE A 70 -1.51 16.66 -17.99
C ILE A 70 -1.24 16.52 -16.50
N ASN A 71 0.03 16.59 -16.10
CA ASN A 71 0.41 16.58 -14.70
C ASN A 71 0.23 17.98 -14.11
N PRO A 72 -0.64 18.18 -13.10
CA PRO A 72 -0.83 19.48 -12.44
C PRO A 72 0.36 19.85 -11.54
N MET A 73 1.24 18.90 -11.21
CA MET A 73 2.43 19.16 -10.41
C MET A 73 3.50 19.89 -11.22
N SER A 74 4.31 20.70 -10.54
CA SER A 74 5.42 21.41 -11.18
C SER A 74 6.45 20.44 -11.77
N ALA A 75 7.10 20.86 -12.85
CA ALA A 75 8.15 20.07 -13.49
C ALA A 75 9.33 19.79 -12.54
N GLU A 76 9.70 20.77 -11.70
CA GLU A 76 10.76 20.63 -10.69
C GLU A 76 10.41 19.57 -9.64
N TYR A 77 9.18 19.62 -9.09
CA TYR A 77 8.73 18.63 -8.11
C TYR A 77 8.67 17.23 -8.73
N THR A 78 8.12 17.11 -9.94
CA THR A 78 8.04 15.84 -10.66
C THR A 78 9.43 15.24 -10.93
N ALA A 79 10.41 16.07 -11.31
CA ALA A 79 11.79 15.62 -11.51
C ALA A 79 12.42 15.12 -10.20
N LYS A 80 12.25 15.88 -9.09
CA LYS A 80 12.74 15.48 -7.76
C LYS A 80 12.15 14.13 -7.31
N VAL A 81 10.85 13.95 -7.51
CA VAL A 81 10.13 12.72 -7.14
C VAL A 81 10.59 11.55 -8.01
N ASN A 82 10.66 11.73 -9.33
CA ASN A 82 11.13 10.66 -10.22
C ASN A 82 12.58 10.24 -9.92
N ALA A 83 13.46 11.18 -9.55
CA ALA A 83 14.80 10.86 -9.10
C ALA A 83 14.82 10.06 -7.78
N ARG A 84 13.87 10.30 -6.86
CA ARG A 84 13.69 9.46 -5.67
C ARG A 84 13.19 8.06 -6.04
N ARG A 85 12.18 7.98 -6.90
CA ARG A 85 11.60 6.70 -7.37
C ARG A 85 12.66 5.83 -8.03
N GLU A 86 13.47 6.40 -8.92
CA GLU A 86 14.58 5.71 -9.58
C GLU A 86 15.59 5.13 -8.57
N LYS A 87 16.01 5.92 -7.57
CA LYS A 87 16.92 5.45 -6.50
C LYS A 87 16.36 4.28 -5.70
N LEU A 88 15.04 4.18 -5.60
CA LEU A 88 14.33 3.09 -4.92
C LEU A 88 14.01 1.91 -5.86
N GLY A 89 14.37 1.99 -7.14
CA GLY A 89 14.06 0.98 -8.15
C GLY A 89 12.59 0.97 -8.56
N VAL A 90 11.93 2.13 -8.50
CA VAL A 90 10.51 2.34 -8.82
C VAL A 90 10.39 3.15 -10.10
N SER A 91 9.43 2.77 -10.94
CA SER A 91 9.12 3.38 -12.23
C SER A 91 8.72 4.85 -12.04
N PRO A 92 9.09 5.75 -12.97
CA PRO A 92 8.71 7.15 -12.89
C PRO A 92 7.19 7.34 -13.01
N LEU A 93 6.71 8.50 -12.56
CA LEU A 93 5.33 8.91 -12.77
C LEU A 93 5.00 9.05 -14.26
N GLY A 94 3.76 8.75 -14.62
CA GLY A 94 3.22 8.97 -15.95
C GLY A 94 3.01 10.46 -16.27
N LEU A 95 2.57 10.74 -17.50
CA LEU A 95 2.33 12.10 -17.99
C LEU A 95 1.29 12.89 -17.18
N ASN A 96 0.37 12.19 -16.51
CA ASN A 96 -0.63 12.76 -15.61
C ASN A 96 -0.16 12.86 -14.14
N GLY A 97 1.12 12.57 -13.87
CA GLY A 97 1.68 12.58 -12.52
C GLY A 97 1.20 11.43 -11.63
N MET A 98 0.65 10.35 -12.20
CA MET A 98 0.20 9.16 -11.46
C MET A 98 1.20 8.01 -11.62
N PRO A 99 1.29 7.07 -10.65
CA PRO A 99 2.04 5.84 -10.84
C PRO A 99 1.46 5.01 -11.98
N THR A 100 2.34 4.38 -12.75
CA THR A 100 1.97 3.53 -13.91
C THR A 100 1.99 2.04 -13.55
N THR A 101 2.55 1.71 -12.39
CA THR A 101 2.82 0.36 -11.89
C THR A 101 2.62 0.32 -10.37
N ASN A 102 2.58 -0.89 -9.79
CA ASN A 102 2.42 -1.10 -8.35
C ASN A 102 3.76 -1.33 -7.60
N ASP A 103 4.87 -0.99 -8.24
CA ASP A 103 6.22 -1.23 -7.73
C ASP A 103 6.57 -0.39 -6.49
N SER A 104 5.98 0.81 -6.35
CA SER A 104 6.07 1.61 -5.11
C SER A 104 5.49 0.86 -3.91
N TRP A 105 4.34 0.21 -4.10
CA TRP A 105 3.72 -0.63 -3.08
C TRP A 105 4.56 -1.87 -2.78
N ASP A 106 5.12 -2.52 -3.80
CA ASP A 106 5.96 -3.70 -3.61
C ASP A 106 7.24 -3.37 -2.83
N VAL A 107 7.83 -2.20 -3.05
CA VAL A 107 8.95 -1.69 -2.24
C VAL A 107 8.53 -1.52 -0.78
N ALA A 108 7.42 -0.83 -0.52
CA ALA A 108 6.94 -0.59 0.84
C ALA A 108 6.56 -1.89 1.57
N PHE A 109 5.88 -2.81 0.89
CA PHE A 109 5.47 -4.09 1.45
C PHE A 109 6.66 -5.00 1.76
N ARG A 110 7.65 -5.05 0.86
CA ARG A 110 8.89 -5.81 1.08
C ARG A 110 9.68 -5.28 2.27
N GLU A 111 9.76 -3.96 2.42
CA GLU A 111 10.42 -3.33 3.57
C GLU A 111 9.66 -3.60 4.87
N ALA A 112 8.33 -3.48 4.87
CA ALA A 112 7.50 -3.81 6.03
C ALA A 112 7.69 -5.26 6.47
N ARG A 113 7.68 -6.21 5.52
CA ARG A 113 7.90 -7.63 5.80
C ARG A 113 9.26 -7.89 6.43
N LYS A 114 10.32 -7.24 5.94
CA LYS A 114 11.68 -7.34 6.52
C LYS A 114 11.70 -6.84 7.97
N ARG A 115 11.07 -5.69 8.24
CA ARG A 115 11.04 -5.12 9.59
C ARG A 115 10.26 -5.99 10.57
N VAL A 116 9.09 -6.49 10.18
CA VAL A 116 8.30 -7.39 11.04
C VAL A 116 9.05 -8.69 11.31
N ALA A 117 9.67 -9.31 10.29
CA ALA A 117 10.48 -10.51 10.49
C ALA A 117 11.72 -10.25 11.37
N GLY A 118 12.37 -9.08 11.22
CA GLY A 118 13.51 -8.68 12.05
C GLY A 118 13.14 -8.42 13.51
N LEU A 119 11.94 -7.89 13.79
CA LEU A 119 11.43 -7.69 15.15
C LEU A 119 11.14 -8.99 15.88
N GLU A 120 10.86 -10.09 15.17
CA GLU A 120 10.67 -11.42 15.75
C GLU A 120 12.00 -12.09 16.16
N THR A 121 13.14 -11.53 15.77
CA THR A 121 14.48 -12.12 15.96
C THR A 121 15.25 -11.49 17.14
N ILE A 122 14.65 -10.55 17.89
CA ILE A 122 15.23 -9.86 19.06
C ILE A 122 14.47 -10.26 20.31
#